data_AF-A0A3B9VFH1-F1
#
_entry.id   AF-A0A3B9VFH1-F1
#
_cell.length_a   1.000
_cell.length_b   1.000
_cell.length_c   1.000
_cell.angle_alpha   90.00
_cell.angle_beta   90.00
_cell.angle_gamma   90.00
#
_symmetry.space_group_name_H-M   'P 1'
#
loop_
_entity.id
_entity.type
_entity.pdbx_description
1 polymer ?
#
loop_
_entity_poly.entity_id
_entity_poly.type
_entity_poly.pdbx_seq_one_letter_code
_entity_poly.pdbx_strand_id
1 'polypeptide(L)'
;DQINAFATNEKDIVIYSGLIDKSTNVEQVQGILAHELGHLVAQHHVKTRVKQSQMGISTITGAVLGVGAVIAGAPQAGYAAILGGSAADMSQALAYSREHENEADSIALQLLKKSEISAKGLADFFAILQREERNFYRTSPEFLNTHPSSSRRKDFIRANVLVALDEKKDQEFEIFKAKVSALTKKPAKTISSYSLKQDSAGKSLALAVAYNYQGLFKDSKKELAKSRKLGLAGKWYYDILGQFEYENAKFENSIESYQKSAKSGNDSWILDFQIAESYYSLKNKKALDYFLKAISKFEYFYYTYKRIADVYADHKEMTKAYYYLTLYSAKTDDEKGAKRYLALAQKQYKQENTEDLILKQQLDDLELFFSKKSK
;
A
#
# COMPACT_ATOMS: atom_id res chain seq x y z
N ASP A 1 2.74 -0.26 13.07
CA ASP A 1 3.38 -1.05 14.15
C ASP A 1 2.95 -2.51 14.21
N GLN A 2 1.72 -2.87 13.86
CA GLN A 2 1.29 -4.28 13.81
C GLN A 2 1.98 -5.06 12.67
N ILE A 3 2.22 -6.35 12.92
CA ILE A 3 2.72 -7.31 11.94
C ILE A 3 1.50 -7.96 11.28
N ASN A 4 1.26 -7.64 10.01
CA ASN A 4 0.22 -8.29 9.22
C ASN A 4 0.50 -8.17 7.71
N ALA A 5 -0.03 -9.11 6.96
CA ALA A 5 -0.25 -9.05 5.52
C ALA A 5 -1.48 -9.91 5.20
N PHE A 6 -2.23 -9.54 4.17
CA PHE A 6 -3.34 -10.35 3.67
C PHE A 6 -3.69 -9.99 2.24
N ALA A 7 -4.27 -10.96 1.53
CA ALA A 7 -4.87 -10.72 0.22
C ALA A 7 -6.37 -10.37 0.33
N THR A 8 -6.82 -9.36 -0.41
CA THR A 8 -8.21 -8.89 -0.41
C THR A 8 -9.08 -9.69 -1.38
N ASN A 9 -10.40 -9.53 -1.25
CA ASN A 9 -11.37 -10.06 -2.20
C ASN A 9 -11.23 -9.43 -3.61
N GLU A 10 -10.62 -8.25 -3.70
CA GLU A 10 -10.41 -7.46 -4.91
C GLU A 10 -9.08 -7.80 -5.60
N LYS A 11 -8.37 -8.82 -5.11
CA LYS A 11 -7.06 -9.28 -5.58
C LYS A 11 -5.90 -8.33 -5.28
N ASP A 12 -6.09 -7.45 -4.30
CA ASP A 12 -5.00 -6.64 -3.75
C ASP A 12 -4.25 -7.42 -2.67
N ILE A 13 -2.99 -7.06 -2.42
CA ILE A 13 -2.23 -7.53 -1.27
C ILE A 13 -1.94 -6.33 -0.39
N VAL A 14 -2.35 -6.42 0.87
CA VAL A 14 -2.08 -5.41 1.90
C VAL A 14 -0.92 -5.89 2.74
N ILE A 15 0.10 -5.05 2.91
CA ILE A 15 1.26 -5.33 3.79
C ILE A 15 1.35 -4.21 4.82
N TYR A 16 1.42 -4.58 6.10
CA TYR A 16 1.53 -3.60 7.17
C TYR A 16 2.99 -3.19 7.36
N SER A 17 3.23 -1.91 7.65
CA SER A 17 4.59 -1.40 7.88
C SER A 17 5.33 -2.09 9.02
N GLY A 18 4.61 -2.65 10.01
CA GLY A 18 5.23 -3.43 11.09
C GLY A 18 5.83 -4.76 10.63
N LEU A 19 5.31 -5.34 9.54
CA LEU A 19 5.92 -6.52 8.90
C LEU A 19 7.31 -6.19 8.35
N ILE A 20 7.42 -5.08 7.62
CA ILE A 20 8.70 -4.59 7.07
C ILE A 20 9.67 -4.24 8.21
N ASP A 21 9.17 -3.61 9.27
CA ASP A 21 9.99 -3.21 10.43
C ASP A 21 10.57 -4.42 11.19
N LYS A 22 9.86 -5.55 11.20
CA LYS A 22 10.31 -6.80 11.85
C LYS A 22 11.19 -7.67 10.94
N SER A 23 11.07 -7.52 9.63
CA SER A 23 11.88 -8.27 8.66
C SER A 23 13.35 -7.87 8.72
N THR A 24 14.27 -8.84 8.66
CA THR A 24 15.72 -8.61 8.72
C THR A 24 16.40 -8.67 7.36
N ASN A 25 15.71 -9.13 6.32
CA ASN A 25 16.18 -9.13 4.94
C ASN A 25 14.98 -9.07 3.97
N VAL A 26 15.27 -8.83 2.68
CA VAL A 26 14.24 -8.71 1.64
C VAL A 26 13.51 -10.03 1.38
N GLU A 27 14.20 -11.17 1.51
CA GLU A 27 13.65 -12.50 1.24
C GLU A 27 12.52 -12.87 2.21
N GLN A 28 12.55 -12.36 3.45
CA GLN A 28 11.45 -12.53 4.40
C GLN A 28 10.17 -11.83 3.92
N VAL A 29 10.29 -10.61 3.39
CA VAL A 29 9.15 -9.86 2.83
C VAL A 29 8.66 -10.53 1.54
N GLN A 30 9.58 -10.93 0.66
CA GLN A 30 9.24 -11.67 -0.56
C GLN A 30 8.58 -13.01 -0.26
N GLY A 31 9.01 -13.70 0.79
CA GLY A 31 8.43 -14.94 1.27
C GLY A 31 6.96 -14.76 1.66
N ILE A 32 6.66 -13.74 2.48
CA ILE A 32 5.28 -13.45 2.86
C ILE A 32 4.46 -12.98 1.66
N LEU A 33 5.02 -12.17 0.78
CA LEU A 33 4.34 -11.77 -0.46
C LEU A 33 4.00 -12.99 -1.34
N ALA A 34 4.90 -13.96 -1.46
CA ALA A 34 4.64 -15.20 -2.18
C ALA A 34 3.54 -16.04 -1.53
N HIS A 35 3.46 -16.04 -0.20
CA HIS A 35 2.37 -16.66 0.54
C HIS A 35 1.01 -15.98 0.27
N GLU A 36 0.94 -14.66 0.32
CA GLU A 36 -0.28 -13.91 -0.01
C GLU A 36 -0.71 -14.10 -1.47
N LEU A 37 0.26 -14.14 -2.40
CA LEU A 37 0.00 -14.51 -3.79
C LEU A 37 -0.54 -15.95 -3.90
N GLY A 38 -0.06 -16.87 -3.07
CA GLY A 38 -0.60 -18.22 -2.95
C GLY A 38 -2.10 -18.23 -2.64
N HIS A 39 -2.55 -17.38 -1.70
CA HIS A 39 -3.99 -17.22 -1.40
C HIS A 39 -4.80 -16.70 -2.60
N LEU A 40 -4.23 -15.78 -3.38
CA LEU A 40 -4.89 -15.25 -4.58
C LEU A 40 -4.96 -16.29 -5.71
N VAL A 41 -3.86 -16.97 -5.99
CA VAL A 41 -3.77 -18.02 -7.02
C VAL A 41 -4.74 -19.17 -6.71
N ALA A 42 -4.80 -19.60 -5.45
CA ALA A 42 -5.72 -20.64 -5.00
C ALA A 42 -7.19 -20.15 -4.86
N GLN A 43 -7.45 -18.86 -5.08
CA GLN A 43 -8.76 -18.23 -4.97
C GLN A 43 -9.45 -18.51 -3.61
N HIS A 44 -8.69 -18.54 -2.52
CA HIS A 44 -9.21 -18.86 -1.17
C HIS A 44 -10.36 -17.93 -0.76
N HIS A 45 -10.33 -16.66 -1.19
CA HIS A 45 -11.41 -15.69 -1.01
C HIS A 45 -12.72 -16.13 -1.68
N VAL A 46 -12.66 -16.68 -2.90
CA VAL A 46 -13.85 -17.20 -3.61
C VAL A 46 -14.34 -18.49 -2.96
N LYS A 47 -13.43 -19.44 -2.72
CA LYS A 47 -13.73 -20.74 -2.09
C LYS A 47 -14.42 -20.54 -0.74
N THR A 48 -13.91 -19.61 0.08
CA THR A 48 -14.51 -19.27 1.38
C THR A 48 -15.91 -18.68 1.24
N ARG A 49 -16.15 -17.76 0.29
CA ARG A 49 -17.49 -17.19 0.05
C ARG A 49 -18.49 -18.25 -0.43
N VAL A 50 -18.08 -19.15 -1.32
CA VAL A 50 -18.93 -20.25 -1.81
C VAL A 50 -19.27 -21.21 -0.67
N LYS A 51 -18.31 -21.53 0.19
CA LYS A 51 -18.55 -22.40 1.35
C LYS A 51 -19.48 -21.73 2.37
N GLN A 52 -19.33 -20.43 2.60
CA GLN A 52 -20.24 -19.64 3.44
C GLN A 52 -21.68 -19.65 2.91
N SER A 53 -21.86 -19.47 1.60
CA SER A 53 -23.20 -19.49 0.99
C SER A 53 -23.83 -20.88 1.01
N GLN A 54 -23.03 -21.95 0.85
CA GLN A 54 -23.51 -23.33 0.89
C GLN A 54 -23.88 -23.81 2.31
N MET A 55 -23.15 -23.36 3.34
CA MET A 55 -23.42 -23.78 4.71
C MET A 55 -24.58 -22.99 5.36
N GLY A 56 -25.07 -21.90 4.74
CA GLY A 56 -26.07 -21.02 5.36
C GLY A 56 -25.56 -20.25 6.58
N ILE A 57 -24.25 -20.31 6.85
CA ILE A 57 -23.59 -19.71 8.01
C ILE A 57 -23.01 -18.37 7.58
N SER A 58 -23.77 -17.30 7.81
CA SER A 58 -23.33 -15.90 7.67
C SER A 58 -22.24 -15.50 8.68
N THR A 59 -21.87 -16.39 9.60
CA THR A 59 -21.01 -16.15 10.77
C THR A 59 -19.58 -16.68 10.67
N ILE A 60 -19.13 -17.27 9.55
CA ILE A 60 -17.72 -17.73 9.45
C ILE A 60 -16.72 -16.55 9.51
N THR A 61 -17.13 -15.37 9.02
CA THR A 61 -16.35 -14.13 9.21
C THR A 61 -16.20 -13.78 10.69
N GLY A 62 -17.22 -14.10 11.51
CA GLY A 62 -17.24 -13.90 12.95
C GLY A 62 -16.49 -14.95 13.77
N ALA A 63 -16.19 -16.14 13.26
CA ALA A 63 -15.41 -17.13 14.00
C ALA A 63 -13.89 -16.89 13.86
N VAL A 64 -13.43 -16.48 12.67
CA VAL A 64 -12.02 -16.10 12.43
C VAL A 64 -11.71 -14.72 13.04
N LEU A 65 -12.63 -13.75 12.96
CA LEU A 65 -12.49 -12.45 13.63
C LEU A 65 -12.88 -12.47 15.12
N GLY A 66 -13.77 -13.38 15.54
CA GLY A 66 -14.30 -13.44 16.91
C GLY A 66 -13.32 -13.98 17.93
N VAL A 67 -12.41 -14.87 17.54
CA VAL A 67 -11.26 -15.24 18.38
C VAL A 67 -10.38 -14.01 18.64
N GLY A 68 -10.24 -13.11 17.67
CA GLY A 68 -9.57 -11.81 17.83
C GLY A 68 -10.30 -10.85 18.78
N ALA A 69 -11.64 -10.83 18.75
CA ALA A 69 -12.46 -9.98 19.62
C ALA A 69 -12.48 -10.43 21.10
N VAL A 70 -12.44 -11.74 21.37
CA VAL A 70 -12.31 -12.30 22.74
C VAL A 70 -11.00 -11.86 23.39
N ILE A 71 -9.92 -11.80 22.61
CA ILE A 71 -8.56 -11.50 23.11
C ILE A 71 -8.29 -9.99 23.16
N ALA A 72 -8.97 -9.19 22.34
CA ALA A 72 -8.86 -7.71 22.28
C ALA A 72 -9.67 -6.96 23.36
N GLY A 73 -10.24 -7.64 24.36
CA GLY A 73 -10.94 -7.01 25.48
C GLY A 73 -12.41 -6.62 25.21
N ALA A 74 -13.05 -7.22 24.20
CA ALA A 74 -14.49 -7.11 23.96
C ALA A 74 -15.20 -8.48 24.17
N PRO A 75 -15.30 -8.98 25.41
CA PRO A 75 -15.81 -10.32 25.70
C PRO A 75 -17.23 -10.57 25.20
N GLN A 76 -18.08 -9.56 25.13
CA GLN A 76 -19.51 -9.73 24.81
C GLN A 76 -19.78 -10.10 23.35
N ALA A 77 -18.96 -9.62 22.40
CA ALA A 77 -19.12 -9.95 20.97
C ALA A 77 -18.51 -11.31 20.60
N GLY A 78 -17.39 -11.67 21.25
CA GLY A 78 -16.72 -12.95 21.04
C GLY A 78 -17.47 -14.14 21.66
N TYR A 79 -18.13 -13.94 22.82
CA TYR A 79 -18.99 -14.96 23.43
C TYR A 79 -20.24 -15.27 22.60
N ALA A 80 -20.85 -14.28 21.94
CA ALA A 80 -22.03 -14.50 21.11
C ALA A 80 -21.76 -15.36 19.85
N ALA A 81 -20.56 -15.25 19.27
CA ALA A 81 -20.13 -16.09 18.15
C ALA A 81 -19.77 -17.53 18.59
N ILE A 82 -19.23 -17.69 19.80
CA ILE A 82 -18.89 -18.99 20.41
C ILE A 82 -20.15 -19.75 20.87
N LEU A 83 -21.19 -19.04 21.32
CA LEU A 83 -22.43 -19.65 21.81
C LEU A 83 -23.39 -20.09 20.68
N GLY A 84 -23.19 -19.64 19.44
CA GLY A 84 -24.07 -19.97 18.31
C GLY A 84 -23.57 -21.10 17.38
N GLY A 85 -22.30 -21.48 17.43
CA GLY A 85 -21.71 -22.54 16.60
C GLY A 85 -21.33 -23.76 17.42
N SER A 86 -21.57 -24.96 16.89
CA SER A 86 -21.14 -26.19 17.58
C SER A 86 -19.61 -26.29 17.63
N ALA A 87 -19.05 -26.98 18.62
CA ALA A 87 -17.61 -27.25 18.67
C ALA A 87 -17.11 -27.99 17.39
N ALA A 88 -18.00 -28.71 16.71
CA ALA A 88 -17.72 -29.34 15.42
C ALA A 88 -17.55 -28.29 14.30
N ASP A 89 -18.38 -27.25 14.26
CA ASP A 89 -18.30 -26.17 13.26
C ASP A 89 -16.99 -25.37 13.41
N MET A 90 -16.59 -25.08 14.65
CA MET A 90 -15.31 -24.42 14.92
C MET A 90 -14.13 -25.30 14.52
N SER A 91 -14.17 -26.60 14.83
CA SER A 91 -13.13 -27.55 14.41
C SER A 91 -13.01 -27.64 12.89
N GLN A 92 -14.14 -27.67 12.19
CA GLN A 92 -14.20 -27.71 10.72
C GLN A 92 -13.69 -26.42 10.08
N ALA A 93 -14.02 -25.25 10.64
CA ALA A 93 -13.50 -23.97 10.19
C ALA A 93 -11.97 -23.88 10.37
N LEU A 94 -11.45 -24.34 11.51
CA LEU A 94 -10.01 -24.39 11.77
C LEU A 94 -9.28 -25.39 10.86
N ALA A 95 -9.88 -26.55 10.57
CA ALA A 95 -9.33 -27.52 9.63
C ALA A 95 -9.26 -26.94 8.21
N TYR A 96 -10.34 -26.29 7.77
CA TYR A 96 -10.42 -25.63 6.46
C TYR A 96 -9.41 -24.48 6.31
N SER A 97 -9.23 -23.67 7.36
CA SER A 97 -8.19 -22.64 7.38
C SER A 97 -6.78 -23.26 7.24
N ARG A 98 -6.48 -24.36 7.95
CA ARG A 98 -5.19 -25.05 7.81
C ARG A 98 -4.95 -25.62 6.41
N GLU A 99 -5.99 -26.12 5.74
CA GLU A 99 -5.89 -26.57 4.34
C GLU A 99 -5.49 -25.42 3.42
N HIS A 100 -6.11 -24.24 3.58
CA HIS A 100 -5.74 -23.03 2.84
C HIS A 100 -4.31 -22.57 3.11
N GLU A 101 -3.85 -22.57 4.37
CA GLU A 101 -2.46 -22.21 4.68
C GLU A 101 -1.47 -23.18 4.03
N ASN A 102 -1.74 -24.49 4.05
CA ASN A 102 -0.86 -25.50 3.41
C ASN A 102 -0.84 -25.37 1.88
N GLU A 103 -2.00 -25.11 1.26
CA GLU A 103 -2.10 -24.86 -0.19
C GLU A 103 -1.32 -23.58 -0.57
N ALA A 104 -1.52 -22.49 0.19
CA ALA A 104 -0.83 -21.22 -0.03
C ALA A 104 0.69 -21.34 0.17
N ASP A 105 1.15 -22.03 1.22
CA ASP A 105 2.59 -22.30 1.46
C ASP A 105 3.21 -23.14 0.34
N SER A 106 2.48 -24.14 -0.17
CA SER A 106 2.94 -24.97 -1.28
C SER A 106 3.06 -24.17 -2.58
N ILE A 107 2.12 -23.27 -2.85
CA ILE A 107 2.20 -22.35 -4.00
C ILE A 107 3.33 -21.34 -3.79
N ALA A 108 3.49 -20.80 -2.58
CA ALA A 108 4.57 -19.86 -2.25
C ALA A 108 5.95 -20.46 -2.55
N LEU A 109 6.19 -21.73 -2.17
CA LEU A 109 7.42 -22.45 -2.50
C LEU A 109 7.67 -22.53 -4.01
N GLN A 110 6.64 -22.78 -4.81
CA GLN A 110 6.75 -22.81 -6.27
C GLN A 110 7.04 -21.42 -6.86
N LEU A 111 6.36 -20.38 -6.36
CA LEU A 111 6.57 -19.00 -6.78
C LEU A 111 7.98 -18.51 -6.44
N LEU A 112 8.46 -18.78 -5.21
CA LEU A 112 9.81 -18.41 -4.77
C LEU A 112 10.86 -19.14 -5.61
N LYS A 113 10.68 -20.44 -5.86
CA LYS A 113 11.56 -21.22 -6.75
C LYS A 113 11.60 -20.65 -8.16
N LYS A 114 10.44 -20.31 -8.75
CA LYS A 114 10.35 -19.75 -10.10
C LYS A 114 10.99 -18.36 -10.20
N SER A 115 10.94 -17.58 -9.12
CA SER A 115 11.55 -16.25 -9.03
C SER A 115 13.02 -16.27 -8.59
N GLU A 116 13.61 -17.45 -8.40
CA GLU A 116 14.98 -17.62 -7.90
C GLU A 116 15.22 -16.96 -6.53
N ILE A 117 14.17 -16.90 -5.69
CA ILE A 117 14.22 -16.33 -4.33
C ILE A 117 14.29 -17.48 -3.31
N SER A 118 15.14 -17.33 -2.30
CA SER A 118 15.30 -18.32 -1.24
C SER A 118 14.02 -18.47 -0.39
N ALA A 119 13.48 -19.69 -0.31
CA ALA A 119 12.39 -20.02 0.60
C ALA A 119 12.78 -19.96 2.09
N LYS A 120 14.08 -19.84 2.39
CA LYS A 120 14.60 -19.62 3.74
C LYS A 120 14.01 -18.35 4.36
N GLY A 121 13.83 -17.29 3.58
CA GLY A 121 13.20 -16.05 4.03
C GLY A 121 11.81 -16.27 4.62
N LEU A 122 10.96 -17.07 3.96
CA LEU A 122 9.62 -17.41 4.47
C LEU A 122 9.70 -18.20 5.78
N ALA A 123 10.57 -19.21 5.87
CA ALA A 123 10.76 -19.98 7.10
C ALA A 123 11.27 -19.12 8.26
N ASP A 124 12.21 -18.22 8.00
CA ASP A 124 12.79 -17.34 9.02
C ASP A 124 11.78 -16.31 9.50
N PHE A 125 10.91 -15.82 8.61
CA PHE A 125 9.82 -14.95 9.02
C PHE A 125 8.78 -15.69 9.88
N PHE A 126 8.42 -16.94 9.56
CA PHE A 126 7.60 -17.75 10.47
C PHE A 126 8.28 -17.99 11.83
N ALA A 127 9.61 -18.09 11.88
CA ALA A 127 10.33 -18.14 13.15
C ALA A 127 10.25 -16.81 13.93
N ILE A 128 10.23 -15.65 13.25
CA ILE A 128 9.96 -14.35 13.87
C ILE A 128 8.55 -14.36 14.48
N LEU A 129 7.53 -14.74 13.72
CA LEU A 129 6.14 -14.82 14.20
C LEU A 129 6.01 -15.77 15.39
N GLN A 130 6.63 -16.95 15.34
CA GLN A 130 6.67 -17.91 16.46
C GLN A 130 7.28 -17.31 17.73
N ARG A 131 8.30 -16.45 17.62
CA ARG A 131 8.87 -15.77 18.79
C ARG A 131 7.94 -14.70 19.33
N GLU A 132 7.29 -13.93 18.46
CA GLU A 132 6.30 -12.93 18.88
C GLU A 132 5.09 -13.59 19.57
N GLU A 133 4.67 -14.79 19.15
CA GLU A 133 3.65 -15.60 19.86
C GLU A 133 4.02 -15.85 21.33
N ARG A 134 5.26 -16.31 21.56
CA ARG A 134 5.72 -16.69 22.90
C ARG A 134 5.88 -15.50 23.83
N ASN A 135 6.15 -14.32 23.28
CA ASN A 135 6.44 -13.11 24.06
C ASN A 135 5.18 -12.36 24.54
N PHE A 136 3.98 -12.70 24.04
CA PHE A 136 2.74 -11.99 24.38
C PHE A 136 1.65 -12.90 24.93
N TYR A 137 1.42 -12.86 26.25
CA TYR A 137 0.26 -13.47 26.92
C TYR A 137 -1.05 -12.65 26.76
N ARG A 138 -1.03 -11.48 26.10
CA ARG A 138 -2.19 -10.56 26.01
C ARG A 138 -2.52 -10.00 24.61
N THR A 139 -1.63 -10.14 23.62
CA THR A 139 -1.85 -9.65 22.25
C THR A 139 -1.14 -10.57 21.26
N SER A 140 -1.86 -11.55 20.71
CA SER A 140 -1.37 -12.32 19.57
C SER A 140 -1.14 -11.36 18.37
N PRO A 141 -0.02 -11.45 17.64
CA PRO A 141 0.17 -10.73 16.38
C PRO A 141 -1.05 -10.87 15.46
N GLU A 142 -1.51 -9.76 14.86
CA GLU A 142 -2.72 -9.74 14.03
C GLU A 142 -2.66 -10.74 12.87
N PHE A 143 -1.48 -10.92 12.28
CA PHE A 143 -1.20 -11.95 11.27
C PHE A 143 -1.66 -13.35 11.69
N LEU A 144 -1.60 -13.70 12.98
CA LEU A 144 -1.96 -15.04 13.44
C LEU A 144 -3.46 -15.23 13.67
N ASN A 145 -4.20 -14.12 13.75
CA ASN A 145 -5.66 -14.18 13.77
C ASN A 145 -6.19 -14.54 12.36
N THR A 146 -5.46 -14.15 11.31
CA THR A 146 -5.78 -14.49 9.92
C THR A 146 -5.07 -15.77 9.45
N HIS A 147 -3.87 -16.08 9.97
CA HIS A 147 -3.04 -17.20 9.54
C HIS A 147 -2.54 -18.08 10.72
N PRO A 148 -3.26 -19.16 11.08
CA PRO A 148 -2.91 -19.97 12.24
C PRO A 148 -1.65 -20.85 12.02
N SER A 149 -0.91 -21.10 13.12
CA SER A 149 0.19 -22.07 13.26
C SER A 149 1.51 -21.77 12.55
N SER A 150 2.33 -20.88 13.12
CA SER A 150 3.68 -20.56 12.58
C SER A 150 4.69 -21.72 12.68
N SER A 151 4.65 -22.54 13.75
CA SER A 151 5.69 -23.58 13.97
C SER A 151 5.65 -24.70 12.93
N ARG A 152 4.47 -25.28 12.67
CA ARG A 152 4.32 -26.39 11.72
C ARG A 152 4.65 -25.96 10.30
N ARG A 153 4.23 -24.74 9.94
CA ARG A 153 4.51 -24.13 8.64
C ARG A 153 5.99 -23.87 8.44
N LYS A 154 6.67 -23.30 9.44
CA LYS A 154 8.14 -23.18 9.46
C LYS A 154 8.83 -24.51 9.18
N ASP A 155 8.42 -25.58 9.86
CA ASP A 155 9.04 -26.90 9.71
C ASP A 155 8.77 -27.49 8.30
N PHE A 156 7.55 -27.30 7.77
CA PHE A 156 7.20 -27.66 6.39
C PHE A 156 8.06 -26.91 5.36
N ILE A 157 8.18 -25.59 5.47
CA ILE A 157 9.01 -24.80 4.55
C ILE A 157 10.46 -25.24 4.63
N ARG A 158 11.03 -25.41 5.83
CA ARG A 158 12.42 -25.85 6.03
C ARG A 158 12.71 -27.20 5.38
N ALA A 159 11.79 -28.15 5.47
CA ALA A 159 11.93 -29.46 4.82
C ALA A 159 11.97 -29.36 3.28
N ASN A 160 11.48 -28.26 2.71
CA ASN A 160 11.39 -28.02 1.26
C ASN A 160 12.38 -26.93 0.77
N VAL A 161 13.27 -26.42 1.62
CA VAL A 161 14.36 -25.54 1.19
C VAL A 161 15.44 -26.38 0.52
N LEU A 162 15.44 -26.40 -0.82
CA LEU A 162 16.36 -27.22 -1.62
C LEU A 162 17.74 -26.56 -1.84
N VAL A 163 17.84 -25.23 -1.72
CA VAL A 163 19.09 -24.47 -1.87
C VAL A 163 19.08 -23.32 -0.86
N ALA A 164 20.05 -23.30 0.05
CA ALA A 164 20.35 -22.11 0.83
C ALA A 164 21.18 -21.17 -0.04
N LEU A 165 20.55 -20.16 -0.62
CA LEU A 165 21.29 -19.03 -1.18
C LEU A 165 21.82 -18.21 0.02
N ASP A 166 23.08 -17.78 -0.04
CA ASP A 166 23.68 -17.00 1.02
C ASP A 166 22.88 -15.71 1.26
N GLU A 167 22.64 -15.40 2.54
CA GLU A 167 22.03 -14.13 2.94
C GLU A 167 22.92 -12.97 2.50
N LYS A 168 22.56 -12.33 1.38
CA LYS A 168 23.22 -11.09 0.99
C LYS A 168 22.71 -9.99 1.91
N LYS A 169 23.64 -9.31 2.60
CA LYS A 169 23.34 -8.02 3.22
C LYS A 169 22.87 -7.06 2.14
N ASP A 170 21.57 -6.81 2.14
CA ASP A 170 20.93 -5.95 1.17
C ASP A 170 20.85 -4.53 1.73
N GLN A 171 21.84 -3.72 1.33
CA GLN A 171 21.88 -2.30 1.70
C GLN A 171 20.64 -1.55 1.19
N GLU A 172 20.08 -1.93 0.05
CA GLU A 172 18.87 -1.33 -0.50
C GLU A 172 17.66 -1.65 0.39
N PHE A 173 17.55 -2.89 0.86
CA PHE A 173 16.51 -3.28 1.81
C PHE A 173 16.61 -2.54 3.14
N GLU A 174 17.81 -2.36 3.69
CA GLU A 174 18.00 -1.59 4.93
C GLU A 174 17.57 -0.12 4.78
N ILE A 175 17.88 0.49 3.62
CA ILE A 175 17.42 1.84 3.28
C ILE A 175 15.90 1.88 3.14
N PHE A 176 15.31 0.90 2.42
CA PHE A 176 13.86 0.79 2.24
C PHE A 176 13.14 0.66 3.58
N LYS A 177 13.59 -0.26 4.43
CA LYS A 177 13.06 -0.47 5.79
C LYS A 177 13.16 0.80 6.63
N ALA A 178 14.29 1.50 6.56
CA ALA A 178 14.47 2.76 7.28
C ALA A 178 13.51 3.85 6.79
N LYS A 179 13.31 3.96 5.47
CA LYS A 179 12.33 4.88 4.86
C LYS A 179 10.91 4.55 5.32
N VAL A 180 10.47 3.30 5.22
CA VAL A 180 9.13 2.86 5.67
C VAL A 180 8.93 3.16 7.15
N SER A 181 9.90 2.81 7.99
CA SER A 181 9.83 3.10 9.43
C SER A 181 9.71 4.61 9.70
N ALA A 182 10.47 5.44 8.99
CA ALA A 182 10.48 6.88 9.24
C ALA A 182 9.22 7.59 8.75
N LEU A 183 8.64 7.15 7.64
CA LEU A 183 7.40 7.70 7.08
C LEU A 183 6.14 7.27 7.85
N THR A 184 6.18 6.11 8.53
CA THR A 184 5.00 5.55 9.20
C THR A 184 4.99 5.71 10.72
N LYS A 185 6.13 6.01 11.34
CA LYS A 185 6.22 6.26 12.79
C LYS A 185 6.26 7.76 13.10
N LYS A 186 5.84 8.11 14.32
CA LYS A 186 6.01 9.46 14.85
C LYS A 186 7.50 9.84 14.87
N PRO A 187 7.87 11.10 14.54
CA PRO A 187 9.27 11.53 14.47
C PRO A 187 10.09 11.21 15.72
N ALA A 188 9.54 11.43 16.91
CA ALA A 188 10.23 11.13 18.18
C ALA A 188 10.59 9.63 18.33
N LYS A 189 9.70 8.73 17.89
CA LYS A 189 9.94 7.28 17.92
C LYS A 189 10.98 6.87 16.88
N THR A 190 10.97 7.50 15.70
CA THR A 190 12.01 7.29 14.69
C THR A 190 13.37 7.73 15.23
N ILE A 191 13.47 8.92 15.81
CA ILE A 191 14.72 9.44 16.38
C ILE A 191 15.26 8.50 17.46
N SER A 192 14.43 8.09 18.42
CA SER A 192 14.88 7.17 19.48
C SER A 192 15.28 5.79 18.95
N SER A 193 14.63 5.30 17.90
CA SER A 193 14.95 3.99 17.29
C SER A 193 16.24 3.99 16.46
N TYR A 194 16.67 5.15 15.97
CA TYR A 194 17.80 5.26 15.03
C TYR A 194 19.03 5.98 15.59
N SER A 195 18.89 6.85 16.60
CA SER A 195 19.99 7.66 17.14
C SER A 195 21.18 6.82 17.62
N LEU A 196 20.90 5.69 18.28
CA LEU A 196 21.92 4.80 18.86
C LEU A 196 22.41 3.70 17.90
N LYS A 197 21.83 3.59 16.69
CA LYS A 197 22.28 2.59 15.71
C LYS A 197 23.65 2.97 15.12
N GLN A 198 24.37 1.97 14.60
CA GLN A 198 25.58 2.20 13.81
C GLN A 198 25.29 3.06 12.58
N ASP A 199 26.28 3.85 12.16
CA ASP A 199 26.13 4.74 11.02
C ASP A 199 25.92 3.95 9.72
N SER A 200 24.85 4.31 9.01
CA SER A 200 24.44 3.69 7.74
C SER A 200 23.59 4.68 6.94
N ALA A 201 23.46 4.44 5.63
CA ALA A 201 22.57 5.21 4.78
C ALA A 201 21.13 5.19 5.31
N GLY A 202 20.63 4.01 5.71
CA GLY A 202 19.29 3.85 6.29
C GLY A 202 19.10 4.67 7.56
N LYS A 203 20.05 4.62 8.51
CA LYS A 203 19.99 5.44 9.74
C LYS A 203 19.88 6.93 9.43
N SER A 204 20.79 7.47 8.63
CA SER A 204 20.78 8.89 8.32
C SER A 204 19.55 9.29 7.51
N LEU A 205 19.02 8.41 6.64
CA LEU A 205 17.75 8.66 5.95
C LEU A 205 16.58 8.76 6.94
N ALA A 206 16.48 7.82 7.88
CA ALA A 206 15.39 7.82 8.86
C ALA A 206 15.42 9.08 9.75
N LEU A 207 16.61 9.51 10.18
CA LEU A 207 16.78 10.75 10.94
C LEU A 207 16.45 11.98 10.09
N ALA A 208 16.84 12.01 8.82
CA ALA A 208 16.51 13.10 7.91
C ALA A 208 14.99 13.29 7.77
N VAL A 209 14.25 12.20 7.54
CA VAL A 209 12.78 12.22 7.47
C VAL A 209 12.17 12.70 8.78
N ALA A 210 12.64 12.19 9.92
CA ALA A 210 12.11 12.58 11.22
C ALA A 210 12.34 14.07 11.52
N TYR A 211 13.53 14.60 11.22
CA TYR A 211 13.83 16.03 11.37
C TYR A 211 12.99 16.88 10.41
N ASN A 212 12.73 16.42 9.20
CA ASN A 212 11.86 17.14 8.26
C ASN A 212 10.45 17.33 8.83
N TYR A 213 9.88 16.25 9.37
CA TYR A 213 8.54 16.27 9.99
C TYR A 213 8.47 17.10 11.29
N GLN A 214 9.61 17.43 11.89
CA GLN A 214 9.70 18.36 13.02
C GLN A 214 9.92 19.82 12.58
N GLY A 215 9.96 20.10 11.27
CA GLY A 215 10.27 21.42 10.74
C GLY A 215 11.76 21.79 10.80
N LEU A 216 12.64 20.85 11.17
CA LEU A 216 14.08 21.04 11.28
C LEU A 216 14.76 20.82 9.93
N PHE A 217 14.41 21.64 8.93
CA PHE A 217 14.81 21.41 7.53
C PHE A 217 16.32 21.43 7.31
N LYS A 218 17.06 22.28 8.03
CA LYS A 218 18.53 22.35 7.95
C LYS A 218 19.18 21.03 8.41
N ASP A 219 18.70 20.48 9.52
CA ASP A 219 19.21 19.22 10.06
C ASP A 219 18.78 18.03 9.20
N SER A 220 17.55 18.05 8.69
CA SER A 220 17.07 17.11 7.68
C SER A 220 17.99 17.04 6.46
N LYS A 221 18.31 18.20 5.84
CA LYS A 221 19.22 18.25 4.69
C LYS A 221 20.62 17.74 5.02
N LYS A 222 21.13 18.03 6.22
CA LYS A 222 22.44 17.54 6.68
C LYS A 222 22.45 16.01 6.78
N GLU A 223 21.44 15.42 7.42
CA GLU A 223 21.34 13.96 7.53
C GLU A 223 21.08 13.29 6.18
N LEU A 224 20.27 13.89 5.30
CA LEU A 224 20.07 13.35 3.95
C LEU A 224 21.36 13.36 3.12
N ALA A 225 22.17 14.42 3.23
CA ALA A 225 23.49 14.48 2.61
C ALA A 225 24.46 13.43 3.19
N LYS A 226 24.39 13.18 4.51
CA LYS A 226 25.14 12.09 5.15
C LYS A 226 24.69 10.73 4.63
N SER A 227 23.38 10.48 4.53
CA SER A 227 22.82 9.25 3.96
C SER A 227 23.31 9.01 2.54
N ARG A 228 23.39 10.06 1.71
CA ARG A 228 23.94 9.99 0.35
C ARG A 228 25.39 9.53 0.33
N LYS A 229 26.25 10.10 1.18
CA LYS A 229 27.66 9.69 1.30
C LYS A 229 27.81 8.24 1.74
N LEU A 230 26.84 7.71 2.48
CA LEU A 230 26.83 6.34 3.00
C LEU A 230 26.14 5.33 2.04
N GLY A 231 25.69 5.75 0.86
CA GLY A 231 25.19 4.86 -0.19
C GLY A 231 23.76 5.10 -0.68
N LEU A 232 23.02 6.08 -0.13
CA LEU A 232 21.72 6.47 -0.71
C LEU A 232 21.94 7.24 -2.03
N ALA A 233 21.66 6.62 -3.16
CA ALA A 233 21.98 7.18 -4.48
C ALA A 233 20.81 7.17 -5.47
N GLY A 234 21.02 7.85 -6.61
CA GLY A 234 20.09 7.86 -7.74
C GLY A 234 18.70 8.35 -7.36
N LYS A 235 17.68 7.68 -7.91
CA LYS A 235 16.27 8.01 -7.71
C LYS A 235 15.87 8.15 -6.24
N TRP A 236 16.33 7.25 -5.38
CA TRP A 236 15.96 7.21 -3.96
C TRP A 236 16.37 8.48 -3.21
N TYR A 237 17.54 9.03 -3.52
CA TYR A 237 18.02 10.28 -2.93
C TYR A 237 17.18 11.48 -3.42
N TYR A 238 17.00 11.56 -4.75
CA TYR A 238 16.32 12.70 -5.37
C TYR A 238 14.82 12.74 -5.08
N ASP A 239 14.17 11.58 -4.94
CA ASP A 239 12.75 11.48 -4.51
C ASP A 239 12.55 12.09 -3.11
N ILE A 240 13.41 11.72 -2.16
CA ILE A 240 13.34 12.22 -0.79
C ILE A 240 13.71 13.70 -0.72
N LEU A 241 14.73 14.13 -1.46
CA LEU A 241 15.13 15.53 -1.50
C LEU A 241 14.00 16.40 -2.07
N GLY A 242 13.39 15.99 -3.19
CA GLY A 242 12.26 16.68 -3.78
C GLY A 242 11.08 16.75 -2.82
N GLN A 243 10.77 15.64 -2.12
CA GLN A 243 9.71 15.63 -1.11
C GLN A 243 9.99 16.62 0.03
N PHE A 244 11.20 16.65 0.57
CA PHE A 244 11.52 17.60 1.64
C PHE A 244 11.46 19.05 1.15
N GLU A 245 11.87 19.31 -0.09
CA GLU A 245 11.78 20.64 -0.69
C GLU A 245 10.32 21.07 -0.89
N TYR A 246 9.45 20.18 -1.37
CA TYR A 246 8.01 20.41 -1.48
C TYR A 246 7.36 20.71 -0.12
N GLU A 247 7.61 19.85 0.88
CA GLU A 247 7.05 19.99 2.24
C GLU A 247 7.49 21.28 2.94
N ASN A 248 8.61 21.88 2.51
CA ASN A 248 9.12 23.15 3.01
C ASN A 248 8.87 24.33 2.04
N ALA A 249 7.89 24.21 1.14
CA ALA A 249 7.46 25.23 0.19
C ALA A 249 8.55 25.73 -0.78
N LYS A 250 9.55 24.89 -1.08
CA LYS A 250 10.60 25.15 -2.08
C LYS A 250 10.26 24.46 -3.40
N PHE A 251 9.16 24.87 -4.01
CA PHE A 251 8.54 24.15 -5.12
C PHE A 251 9.41 24.08 -6.37
N GLU A 252 10.16 25.14 -6.71
CA GLU A 252 11.09 25.13 -7.86
C GLU A 252 12.23 24.14 -7.65
N ASN A 253 12.81 24.11 -6.45
CA ASN A 253 13.87 23.16 -6.10
C ASN A 253 13.32 21.73 -6.10
N SER A 254 12.10 21.53 -5.58
CA SER A 254 11.40 20.26 -5.60
C SER A 254 11.27 19.71 -7.02
N ILE A 255 10.83 20.54 -7.97
CA ILE A 255 10.74 20.17 -9.40
C ILE A 255 12.12 19.77 -9.94
N GLU A 256 13.18 20.55 -9.66
CA GLU A 256 14.53 20.22 -10.12
C GLU A 256 15.02 18.87 -9.55
N SER A 257 14.79 18.64 -8.26
CA SER A 257 15.13 17.38 -7.58
C SER A 257 14.38 16.20 -8.18
N TYR A 258 13.07 16.31 -8.39
CA TYR A 258 12.28 15.27 -9.03
C TYR A 258 12.70 15.01 -10.49
N GLN A 259 13.05 16.04 -11.25
CA GLN A 259 13.60 15.87 -12.60
C GLN A 259 14.95 15.14 -12.59
N LYS A 260 15.80 15.36 -11.58
CA LYS A 260 17.03 14.57 -11.38
C LYS A 260 16.70 13.12 -11.02
N SER A 261 15.63 12.87 -10.27
CA SER A 261 15.14 11.51 -10.03
C SER A 261 14.70 10.83 -11.33
N ALA A 262 13.94 11.52 -12.19
CA ALA A 262 13.53 11.02 -13.49
C ALA A 262 14.75 10.63 -14.36
N LYS A 263 15.74 11.52 -14.43
CA LYS A 263 17.02 11.25 -15.12
C LYS A 263 17.82 10.09 -14.52
N SER A 264 17.58 9.75 -13.26
CA SER A 264 18.17 8.60 -12.58
C SER A 264 17.36 7.30 -12.77
N GLY A 265 16.42 7.27 -13.72
CA GLY A 265 15.64 6.09 -14.08
C GLY A 265 14.34 5.90 -13.27
N ASN A 266 13.84 6.94 -12.59
CA ASN A 266 12.51 6.88 -11.99
C ASN A 266 11.43 7.30 -12.99
N ASP A 267 10.56 6.36 -13.37
CA ASP A 267 9.42 6.61 -14.26
C ASP A 267 8.07 6.25 -13.60
N SER A 268 7.98 6.38 -12.27
CA SER A 268 6.75 6.09 -11.52
C SER A 268 5.67 7.16 -11.71
N TRP A 269 4.39 6.75 -11.68
CA TRP A 269 3.25 7.67 -11.60
C TRP A 269 3.33 8.60 -10.38
N ILE A 270 3.94 8.13 -9.29
CA ILE A 270 4.13 8.92 -8.05
C ILE A 270 5.04 10.11 -8.32
N LEU A 271 6.10 9.91 -9.11
CA LEU A 271 7.03 10.99 -9.45
C LEU A 271 6.34 12.05 -10.30
N ASP A 272 5.59 11.61 -11.32
CA ASP A 272 4.82 12.51 -12.17
C ASP A 272 3.79 13.30 -11.34
N PHE A 273 3.08 12.62 -10.42
CA PHE A 273 2.16 13.28 -9.48
C PHE A 273 2.85 14.31 -8.58
N GLN A 274 4.04 14.00 -8.05
CA GLN A 274 4.79 14.90 -7.16
C GLN A 274 5.35 16.14 -7.89
N ILE A 275 5.79 15.97 -9.15
CA ILE A 275 6.16 17.10 -10.02
C ILE A 275 4.92 17.97 -10.29
N ALA A 276 3.77 17.33 -10.58
CA ALA A 276 2.52 18.03 -10.82
C ALA A 276 2.05 18.84 -9.60
N GLU A 277 2.09 18.26 -8.39
CA GLU A 277 1.79 18.99 -7.15
C GLU A 277 2.71 20.21 -6.98
N SER A 278 4.00 20.07 -7.27
CA SER A 278 4.94 21.19 -7.17
C SER A 278 4.63 22.32 -8.18
N TYR A 279 4.28 21.98 -9.43
CA TYR A 279 3.81 22.98 -10.40
C TYR A 279 2.46 23.60 -10.00
N TYR A 280 1.55 22.79 -9.45
CA TYR A 280 0.23 23.25 -9.00
C TYR A 280 0.36 24.25 -7.85
N SER A 281 1.26 24.02 -6.89
CA SER A 281 1.57 24.97 -5.81
C SER A 281 2.08 26.31 -6.33
N LEU A 282 2.72 26.32 -7.50
CA LEU A 282 3.18 27.52 -8.21
C LEU A 282 2.10 28.15 -9.11
N LYS A 283 0.86 27.65 -9.07
CA LYS A 283 -0.23 28.04 -9.97
C LYS A 283 0.14 27.93 -11.45
N ASN A 284 1.00 26.96 -11.78
CA ASN A 284 1.50 26.76 -13.13
C ASN A 284 0.68 25.68 -13.86
N LYS A 285 0.11 26.05 -15.01
CA LYS A 285 -0.70 25.14 -15.84
C LYS A 285 0.01 23.86 -16.29
N LYS A 286 1.36 23.86 -16.33
CA LYS A 286 2.18 22.65 -16.61
C LYS A 286 1.90 21.50 -15.64
N ALA A 287 1.30 21.76 -14.49
CA ALA A 287 0.79 20.71 -13.61
C ALA A 287 -0.13 19.72 -14.34
N LEU A 288 -0.93 20.19 -15.32
CA LEU A 288 -1.81 19.33 -16.11
C LEU A 288 -1.03 18.24 -16.86
N ASP A 289 0.06 18.60 -17.53
CA ASP A 289 0.87 17.66 -18.32
C ASP A 289 1.32 16.47 -17.46
N TYR A 290 1.74 16.76 -16.23
CA TYR A 290 2.22 15.75 -15.29
C TYR A 290 1.09 15.00 -14.58
N PHE A 291 -0.03 15.64 -14.21
CA PHE A 291 -1.17 14.93 -13.65
C PHE A 291 -1.80 13.98 -14.68
N LEU A 292 -1.91 14.40 -15.94
CA LEU A 292 -2.40 13.57 -17.04
C LEU A 292 -1.47 12.38 -17.29
N LYS A 293 -0.15 12.61 -17.24
CA LYS A 293 0.85 11.53 -17.31
C LYS A 293 0.77 10.58 -16.11
N ALA A 294 0.45 11.08 -14.91
CA ALA A 294 0.28 10.24 -13.73
C ALA A 294 -0.94 9.32 -13.85
N ILE A 295 -2.11 9.85 -14.26
CA ILE A 295 -3.33 9.02 -14.41
C ILE A 295 -3.21 8.02 -15.56
N SER A 296 -2.46 8.32 -16.62
CA SER A 296 -2.25 7.37 -17.72
C SER A 296 -1.42 6.15 -17.31
N LYS A 297 -0.61 6.29 -16.25
CA LYS A 297 0.17 5.19 -15.65
C LYS A 297 -0.58 4.48 -14.53
N PHE A 298 -1.40 5.20 -13.76
CA PHE A 298 -2.14 4.63 -12.63
C PHE A 298 -3.46 5.36 -12.39
N GLU A 299 -4.53 4.85 -12.97
CA GLU A 299 -5.85 5.50 -12.90
C GLU A 299 -6.61 5.28 -11.57
N TYR A 300 -6.12 4.40 -10.70
CA TYR A 300 -6.76 4.05 -9.42
C TYR A 300 -6.48 5.07 -8.31
N PHE A 301 -5.52 5.98 -8.51
CA PHE A 301 -5.31 7.09 -7.58
C PHE A 301 -6.29 8.23 -7.90
N TYR A 302 -7.56 8.03 -7.52
CA TYR A 302 -8.67 8.90 -7.93
C TYR A 302 -8.48 10.37 -7.55
N TYR A 303 -7.71 10.65 -6.50
CA TYR A 303 -7.38 12.01 -6.07
C TYR A 303 -6.72 12.86 -7.19
N THR A 304 -6.01 12.25 -8.13
CA THR A 304 -5.41 12.98 -9.26
C THR A 304 -6.47 13.62 -10.17
N TYR A 305 -7.64 13.01 -10.36
CA TYR A 305 -8.73 13.60 -11.14
C TYR A 305 -9.23 14.90 -10.49
N LYS A 306 -9.35 14.92 -9.16
CA LYS A 306 -9.69 16.14 -8.43
C LYS A 306 -8.63 17.22 -8.62
N ARG A 307 -7.34 16.88 -8.58
CA ARG A 307 -6.25 17.83 -8.82
C ARG A 307 -6.26 18.41 -10.24
N ILE A 308 -6.55 17.59 -11.24
CA ILE A 308 -6.72 18.06 -12.63
C ILE A 308 -7.88 19.07 -12.70
N ALA A 309 -8.99 18.78 -12.03
CA ALA A 309 -10.11 19.72 -11.96
C ALA A 309 -9.74 21.04 -11.26
N ASP A 310 -9.01 20.98 -10.14
CA ASP A 310 -8.53 22.16 -9.42
C ASP A 310 -7.66 23.04 -10.34
N VAL A 311 -6.76 22.43 -11.14
CA VAL A 311 -5.89 23.17 -12.07
C VAL A 311 -6.70 23.84 -13.19
N TYR A 312 -7.68 23.14 -13.78
CA TYR A 312 -8.57 23.74 -14.78
C TYR A 312 -9.41 24.88 -14.19
N ALA A 313 -9.93 24.72 -12.97
CA ALA A 313 -10.69 25.75 -12.27
C ALA A 313 -9.84 26.99 -11.99
N ASP A 314 -8.60 26.83 -11.51
CA ASP A 314 -7.64 27.92 -11.30
C ASP A 314 -7.36 28.71 -12.59
N HIS A 315 -7.46 28.04 -13.75
CA HIS A 315 -7.29 28.65 -15.09
C HIS A 315 -8.60 29.01 -15.79
N LYS A 316 -9.72 29.00 -15.05
CA LYS A 316 -11.07 29.37 -15.53
C LYS A 316 -11.64 28.48 -16.65
N GLU A 317 -11.12 27.27 -16.83
CA GLU A 317 -11.63 26.26 -17.77
C GLU A 317 -12.69 25.37 -17.10
N MET A 318 -13.80 25.99 -16.70
CA MET A 318 -14.78 25.37 -15.80
C MET A 318 -15.48 24.14 -16.38
N THR A 319 -15.72 24.08 -17.69
CA THR A 319 -16.30 22.89 -18.34
C THR A 319 -15.42 21.66 -18.14
N LYS A 320 -14.10 21.82 -18.35
CA LYS A 320 -13.11 20.74 -18.11
C LYS A 320 -12.97 20.43 -16.62
N ALA A 321 -12.99 21.46 -15.77
CA ALA A 321 -12.98 21.26 -14.32
C ALA A 321 -14.16 20.39 -13.85
N TYR A 322 -15.37 20.70 -14.31
CA TYR A 322 -16.56 19.91 -13.99
C TYR A 322 -16.52 18.51 -14.57
N TYR A 323 -16.01 18.34 -15.79
CA TYR A 323 -15.80 17.00 -16.36
C TYR A 323 -14.90 16.13 -15.46
N TYR A 324 -13.75 16.64 -15.01
CA TYR A 324 -12.87 15.88 -14.12
C TYR A 324 -13.45 15.67 -12.71
N LEU A 325 -14.27 16.60 -12.21
CA LEU A 325 -15.03 16.38 -10.96
C LEU A 325 -16.10 15.30 -11.12
N THR A 326 -16.75 15.19 -12.29
CA THR A 326 -17.66 14.07 -12.60
C THR A 326 -16.92 12.74 -12.51
N LEU A 327 -15.74 12.64 -13.16
CA LEU A 327 -14.93 11.42 -13.13
C LEU A 327 -14.47 11.07 -11.71
N TYR A 328 -14.00 12.06 -10.95
CA TYR A 328 -13.62 11.90 -9.55
C TYR A 328 -14.78 11.36 -8.71
N SER A 329 -15.93 12.05 -8.71
CA SER A 329 -17.11 11.63 -7.95
C SER A 329 -17.62 10.25 -8.37
N ALA A 330 -17.58 9.91 -9.66
CA ALA A 330 -17.96 8.60 -10.16
C ALA A 330 -17.05 7.48 -9.62
N LYS A 331 -15.73 7.72 -9.58
CA LYS A 331 -14.73 6.76 -9.10
C LYS A 331 -14.72 6.62 -7.58
N THR A 332 -15.25 7.59 -6.83
CA THR A 332 -15.40 7.53 -5.36
C THR A 332 -16.82 7.18 -4.92
N ASP A 333 -17.62 6.56 -5.80
CA ASP A 333 -19.01 6.14 -5.55
C ASP A 333 -19.98 7.28 -5.10
N ASP A 334 -19.64 8.54 -5.37
CA ASP A 334 -20.51 9.70 -5.18
C ASP A 334 -21.33 9.97 -6.46
N GLU A 335 -22.31 9.10 -6.72
CA GLU A 335 -23.12 9.20 -7.93
C GLU A 335 -23.92 10.51 -8.01
N LYS A 336 -24.38 11.03 -6.86
CA LYS A 336 -25.12 12.29 -6.79
C LYS A 336 -24.22 13.47 -7.18
N GLY A 337 -23.00 13.51 -6.65
CA GLY A 337 -21.99 14.50 -7.05
C GLY A 337 -21.65 14.39 -8.53
N ALA A 338 -21.44 13.17 -9.03
CA ALA A 338 -21.08 12.95 -10.44
C ALA A 338 -22.15 13.50 -11.41
N LYS A 339 -23.43 13.17 -11.17
CA LYS A 339 -24.56 13.70 -11.97
C LYS A 339 -24.67 15.22 -11.88
N ARG A 340 -24.45 15.79 -10.69
CA ARG A 340 -24.46 17.26 -10.51
C ARG A 340 -23.36 17.92 -11.33
N TYR A 341 -22.12 17.44 -11.25
CA TYR A 341 -21.01 18.02 -12.00
C TYR A 341 -21.16 17.82 -13.52
N LEU A 342 -21.75 16.70 -13.95
CA LEU A 342 -22.01 16.44 -15.37
C LEU A 342 -22.98 17.49 -15.93
N ALA A 343 -24.08 17.74 -15.23
CA ALA A 343 -25.04 18.77 -15.62
C ALA A 343 -24.42 20.18 -15.66
N LEU A 344 -23.50 20.49 -14.73
CA LEU A 344 -22.78 21.76 -14.73
C LEU A 344 -21.82 21.87 -15.93
N ALA A 345 -21.10 20.79 -16.26
CA ALA A 345 -20.23 20.73 -17.43
C ALA A 345 -21.04 20.94 -18.73
N GLN A 346 -22.14 20.21 -18.90
CA GLN A 346 -23.01 20.35 -20.07
C GLN A 346 -23.62 21.75 -20.20
N LYS A 347 -24.03 22.36 -19.08
CA LYS A 347 -24.58 23.73 -19.08
C LYS A 347 -23.56 24.80 -19.49
N GLN A 348 -22.28 24.61 -19.15
CA GLN A 348 -21.22 25.57 -19.45
C GLN A 348 -20.47 25.28 -20.75
N TYR A 349 -20.70 24.12 -21.35
CA TYR A 349 -20.08 23.74 -22.61
C TYR A 349 -20.34 24.78 -23.70
N LYS A 350 -19.27 25.18 -24.38
CA LYS A 350 -19.28 25.98 -25.60
C LYS A 350 -18.30 25.34 -26.57
N GLN A 351 -18.71 25.22 -27.83
CA GLN A 351 -17.83 24.71 -28.87
C GLN A 351 -17.08 25.88 -29.50
N GLU A 352 -15.81 26.05 -29.15
CA GLU A 352 -14.92 27.10 -29.65
C GLU A 352 -13.84 26.53 -30.59
N ASN A 353 -13.45 25.26 -30.41
CA ASN A 353 -12.45 24.57 -31.22
C ASN A 353 -12.73 23.06 -31.40
N THR A 354 -11.82 22.35 -32.04
CA THR A 354 -11.91 20.90 -32.29
C THR A 354 -11.68 20.03 -31.05
N GLU A 355 -10.89 20.48 -30.06
CA GLU A 355 -10.74 19.76 -28.79
C GLU A 355 -12.06 19.73 -28.01
N ASP A 356 -12.91 20.75 -28.18
CA ASP A 356 -14.24 20.80 -27.58
C ASP A 356 -15.18 19.72 -28.12
N LEU A 357 -14.94 19.18 -29.34
CA LEU A 357 -15.72 18.05 -29.87
C LEU A 357 -15.41 16.76 -29.10
N ILE A 358 -14.14 16.55 -28.72
CA ILE A 358 -13.74 15.40 -27.91
C ILE A 358 -14.40 15.49 -26.53
N LEU A 359 -14.34 16.67 -25.90
CA LEU A 359 -14.99 16.90 -24.61
C LEU A 359 -16.50 16.69 -24.69
N LYS A 360 -17.15 17.13 -25.78
CA LYS A 360 -18.58 16.89 -26.01
C LYS A 360 -18.90 15.41 -26.05
N GLN A 361 -18.16 14.63 -26.83
CA GLN A 361 -18.32 13.18 -26.90
C GLN A 361 -18.16 12.53 -25.52
N GLN A 362 -17.12 12.94 -24.77
CA GLN A 362 -16.87 12.42 -23.42
C GLN A 362 -18.02 12.71 -22.44
N LEU A 363 -18.63 13.90 -22.53
CA LEU A 363 -19.80 14.25 -21.71
C LEU A 363 -21.02 13.41 -22.08
N ASP A 364 -21.25 13.18 -23.37
CA ASP A 364 -22.37 12.38 -23.88
C ASP A 364 -22.21 10.90 -23.48
N ASP A 365 -20.99 10.36 -23.52
CA ASP A 365 -20.69 9.01 -23.05
C ASP A 365 -20.95 8.83 -21.54
N LEU A 366 -20.61 9.84 -20.74
CA LEU A 366 -20.89 9.84 -19.29
C LEU A 366 -22.39 9.90 -19.01
N GLU A 367 -23.15 10.68 -19.77
CA GLU A 367 -24.61 10.73 -19.66
C GLU A 367 -25.24 9.35 -19.96
N LEU A 368 -24.75 8.69 -21.01
CA LEU A 368 -25.19 7.33 -21.35
C LEU A 368 -24.84 6.33 -20.24
N PHE A 369 -23.65 6.43 -19.64
CA PHE A 369 -23.25 5.59 -18.52
C PHE A 369 -24.19 5.73 -17.32
N PHE A 370 -24.48 6.96 -16.89
CA PHE A 370 -25.34 7.20 -15.73
C PHE A 370 -26.82 6.86 -15.97
N SER A 371 -27.32 7.00 -17.21
CA SER A 371 -28.69 6.63 -17.56
C SER A 371 -28.93 5.13 -17.57
N LYS A 372 -27.91 4.33 -17.94
CA LYS A 372 -27.97 2.86 -17.90
C LYS A 372 -27.92 2.32 -16.47
N LYS A 373 -27.17 2.96 -15.56
CA LYS A 373 -27.04 2.53 -14.16
C LYS A 373 -28.32 2.75 -13.33
N SER A 374 -29.19 3.66 -13.75
CA SER A 374 -30.48 3.92 -13.11
C SER A 374 -31.63 2.99 -13.51
N LYS A 375 -31.40 2.10 -14.49
CA LYS A 375 -32.33 1.01 -14.88
C LYS A 375 -31.86 -0.29 -14.26
#